data_AF-A0A0G9HA73-F1
#
_entry.id   AF-A0A0G9HA73-F1
#
_cell.length_a   1.000
_cell.length_b   1.000
_cell.length_c   1.000
_cell.angle_alpha   90.00
_cell.angle_beta   90.00
_cell.angle_gamma   90.00
#
_symmetry.space_group_name_H-M   'P 1'
#
loop_
_entity.id
_entity.type
_entity.pdbx_description
1 polymer ?
#
loop_
_entity_poly.entity_id
_entity_poly.type
_entity_poly.pdbx_seq_one_letter_code
_entity_poly.pdbx_strand_id
1 'polypeptide(L)'
;MYAIVVSLVVLLLACGSLYLGGWIARHMPEDHLVYEAQKAAQFGISMMATLAALVLGFTVTSARATFDRANDDIVGVSTSILLLDRALSGYGPETAQIRTDVRAFLAHATERVSPSGEMEKVVFRLPHTSLSLITQLQTSILTLQPDTDAKWWFQRRALDITADLGKERILTSEHERSSEPTFLLIVVTAWIVLIFIGMGTFAMHNASVRLVLFCAALAFSGSIFLVMELEAPYTGVLRVSGEPLLQAATELALP
;
A
#
# COMPACT_ATOMS: atom_id res chain seq x y z
N MET A 1 13.19 -4.02 0.34
CA MET A 1 14.40 -4.34 -0.47
C MET A 1 14.08 -4.57 -1.95
N TYR A 2 13.10 -5.40 -2.29
CA TYR A 2 12.71 -5.65 -3.70
C TYR A 2 12.38 -4.36 -4.48
N ALA A 3 11.59 -3.46 -3.90
CA ALA A 3 11.23 -2.18 -4.53
C ALA A 3 12.45 -1.30 -4.89
N ILE A 4 13.48 -1.28 -4.03
CA ILE A 4 14.72 -0.53 -4.27
C ILE A 4 15.49 -1.14 -5.45
N VAL A 5 15.54 -2.46 -5.53
CA VAL A 5 16.23 -3.16 -6.64
C VAL A 5 15.51 -2.87 -7.95
N VAL A 6 14.19 -2.99 -7.99
CA VAL A 6 13.40 -2.73 -9.20
C VAL A 6 13.54 -1.28 -9.66
N SER A 7 13.45 -0.31 -8.74
CA SER A 7 13.61 1.11 -9.11
C SER A 7 15.02 1.40 -9.64
N LEU A 8 16.06 0.84 -9.02
CA LEU A 8 17.43 0.97 -9.50
C LEU A 8 17.60 0.35 -10.90
N VAL A 9 16.98 -0.81 -11.16
CA VAL A 9 16.97 -1.43 -12.50
C VAL A 9 16.26 -0.51 -13.51
N VAL A 10 15.11 0.08 -13.15
CA VAL A 10 14.41 1.03 -14.03
C VAL A 10 15.27 2.26 -14.31
N LEU A 11 15.97 2.80 -13.31
CA LEU A 11 16.90 3.91 -13.49
C LEU A 11 18.03 3.56 -14.45
N LEU A 12 18.65 2.38 -14.27
CA LEU A 12 19.70 1.90 -15.16
C LEU A 12 19.20 1.68 -16.58
N LEU A 13 17.98 1.15 -16.74
CA LEU A 13 17.33 0.99 -18.04
C LEU A 13 17.07 2.35 -18.70
N ALA A 14 16.52 3.32 -17.97
CA ALA A 14 16.27 4.67 -18.47
C ALA A 14 17.58 5.36 -18.89
N CYS A 15 18.61 5.34 -18.04
CA CYS A 15 19.93 5.89 -18.39
C CYS A 15 20.58 5.13 -19.55
N GLY A 16 20.56 3.80 -19.54
CA GLY A 16 21.12 2.97 -20.61
C GLY A 16 20.43 3.22 -21.94
N SER A 17 19.12 3.41 -21.93
CA SER A 17 18.31 3.71 -23.10
C SER A 17 18.62 5.09 -23.70
N LEU A 18 18.96 6.08 -22.86
CA LEU A 18 19.48 7.37 -23.31
C LEU A 18 20.79 7.22 -24.08
N TYR A 19 21.73 6.44 -23.54
CA TYR A 19 23.01 6.17 -24.21
C TYR A 19 22.82 5.38 -25.50
N LEU A 20 21.93 4.39 -25.49
CA LEU A 20 21.58 3.58 -26.64
C LEU A 20 20.96 4.43 -27.76
N GLY A 21 20.05 5.35 -27.42
CA GLY A 21 19.47 6.30 -28.38
C GLY A 21 20.56 7.12 -29.08
N GLY A 22 21.52 7.64 -28.33
CA GLY A 22 22.63 8.37 -28.93
C GLY A 22 23.58 7.52 -29.77
N TRP A 23 23.78 6.25 -29.39
CA TRP A 23 24.54 5.31 -30.20
C TRP A 23 23.84 5.01 -31.54
N ILE A 24 22.51 4.87 -31.53
CA ILE A 24 21.68 4.73 -32.73
C ILE A 24 21.81 5.98 -33.61
N ALA A 25 21.76 7.18 -33.02
CA ALA A 25 21.91 8.43 -33.76
C ALA A 25 23.24 8.55 -34.50
N ARG A 26 24.35 8.02 -33.95
CA ARG A 26 25.66 8.00 -34.62
C ARG A 26 25.71 7.10 -35.85
N HIS A 27 24.82 6.12 -35.96
CA HIS A 27 24.77 5.17 -37.07
C HIS A 27 23.71 5.55 -38.12
N MET A 28 22.96 6.64 -37.92
CA MET A 28 21.89 7.05 -38.82
C MET A 28 22.43 7.94 -39.96
N PRO A 29 22.12 7.66 -41.24
CA PRO A 29 22.52 8.49 -42.38
C PRO A 29 21.92 9.90 -42.30
N GLU A 30 22.65 10.91 -42.79
CA GLU A 30 22.26 12.34 -42.73
C GLU A 30 20.87 12.63 -43.35
N ASP A 31 20.40 11.81 -44.29
CA ASP A 31 19.10 11.97 -44.97
C ASP A 31 17.86 11.72 -44.09
N HIS A 32 17.99 11.03 -42.95
CA HIS A 32 16.87 10.79 -42.02
C HIS A 32 16.81 11.79 -40.85
N LEU A 33 17.76 12.74 -40.81
CA LEU A 33 17.87 13.81 -39.82
C LEU A 33 17.29 15.14 -40.33
N VAL A 34 16.39 15.08 -41.31
CA VAL A 34 15.63 16.25 -41.76
C VAL A 34 14.80 16.77 -40.58
N TYR A 35 14.86 18.08 -40.35
CA TYR A 35 14.19 18.79 -39.26
C TYR A 35 12.70 18.40 -39.09
N GLU A 36 12.01 18.06 -40.17
CA GLU A 36 10.62 17.61 -40.18
C GLU A 36 10.42 16.23 -39.54
N ALA A 37 11.28 15.25 -39.85
CA ALA A 37 11.22 13.91 -39.26
C ALA A 37 11.54 13.94 -37.76
N GLN A 38 12.53 14.75 -37.35
CA GLN A 38 12.83 14.98 -35.94
C GLN A 38 11.64 15.59 -35.19
N LYS A 39 10.99 16.60 -35.77
CA LYS A 39 9.79 17.23 -35.19
C LYS A 39 8.63 16.25 -35.05
N ALA A 40 8.38 15.42 -36.08
CA ALA A 40 7.35 14.39 -36.03
C ALA A 40 7.63 13.35 -34.94
N ALA A 41 8.88 12.88 -34.83
CA ALA A 41 9.29 11.96 -33.78
C ALA A 41 9.14 12.58 -32.37
N GLN A 42 9.57 13.83 -32.19
CA GLN A 42 9.42 14.55 -30.93
C GLN A 42 7.96 14.75 -30.53
N PHE A 43 7.08 14.99 -31.51
CA PHE A 43 5.64 15.04 -31.26
C PHE A 43 5.11 13.70 -30.74
N GLY A 44 5.48 12.58 -31.38
CA GLY A 44 5.12 11.23 -30.92
C GLY A 44 5.65 10.90 -29.52
N ILE A 45 6.92 11.24 -29.23
CA ILE A 45 7.52 11.07 -27.91
C ILE A 45 6.77 11.89 -26.86
N SER A 46 6.41 13.14 -27.19
CA SER A 46 5.67 14.01 -26.27
C SER A 46 4.29 13.46 -25.93
N MET A 47 3.59 12.88 -26.91
CA MET A 47 2.29 12.23 -26.71
C MET A 47 2.43 10.95 -25.87
N MET A 48 3.49 10.17 -26.06
CA MET A 48 3.77 9.00 -25.21
C MET A 48 4.12 9.42 -23.78
N ALA A 49 4.86 10.52 -23.61
CA ALA A 49 5.20 11.06 -22.30
C ALA A 49 3.98 11.55 -21.53
N THR A 50 3.01 12.21 -22.18
CA THR A 50 1.76 12.63 -21.51
C THR A 50 0.92 11.42 -21.08
N LEU A 51 0.80 10.40 -21.93
CA LEU A 51 0.13 9.16 -21.57
C LEU A 51 0.83 8.44 -20.42
N ALA A 52 2.17 8.33 -20.46
CA ALA A 52 2.96 7.73 -19.38
C ALA A 52 2.77 8.49 -18.06
N ALA A 53 2.78 9.82 -18.09
CA ALA A 53 2.58 10.65 -16.89
C ALA A 53 1.18 10.43 -16.28
N LEU A 54 0.14 10.36 -17.10
CA LEU A 54 -1.23 10.08 -16.63
C LEU A 54 -1.32 8.70 -15.99
N VAL A 55 -0.85 7.66 -16.68
CA VAL A 55 -0.89 6.29 -16.19
C VAL A 55 -0.09 6.15 -14.89
N LEU A 56 1.10 6.74 -14.82
CA LEU A 56 1.90 6.76 -13.59
C LEU A 56 1.16 7.48 -12.46
N GLY A 57 0.53 8.62 -12.72
CA GLY A 57 -0.30 9.34 -11.73
C GLY A 57 -1.47 8.48 -11.20
N PHE A 58 -2.16 7.76 -12.08
CA PHE A 58 -3.21 6.82 -11.67
C PHE A 58 -2.67 5.67 -10.82
N THR A 59 -1.51 5.10 -11.19
CA THR A 59 -0.89 4.03 -10.38
C THR A 59 -0.49 4.50 -9.00
N VAL A 60 0.13 5.69 -8.88
CA VAL A 60 0.49 6.28 -7.59
C VAL A 60 -0.76 6.49 -6.74
N THR A 61 -1.85 6.97 -7.35
CA THR A 61 -3.12 7.19 -6.65
C THR A 61 -3.75 5.89 -6.16
N SER A 62 -3.73 4.84 -6.99
CA SER A 62 -4.24 3.52 -6.62
C SER A 62 -3.39 2.85 -5.52
N ALA A 63 -2.07 2.94 -5.63
CA ALA A 63 -1.13 2.47 -4.62
C ALA A 63 -1.33 3.20 -3.29
N ARG A 64 -1.46 4.53 -3.32
CA ARG A 64 -1.79 5.34 -2.14
C ARG A 64 -3.10 4.90 -1.50
N ALA A 65 -4.16 4.71 -2.28
CA ALA A 65 -5.44 4.25 -1.75
C ALA A 65 -5.32 2.87 -1.06
N THR A 66 -4.37 2.03 -1.48
CA THR A 66 -4.08 0.75 -0.83
C THR A 66 -3.35 0.93 0.50
N PHE A 67 -2.39 1.85 0.56
CA PHE A 67 -1.72 2.23 1.81
C PHE A 67 -2.71 2.84 2.82
N ASP A 68 -3.55 3.78 2.36
CA ASP A 68 -4.56 4.44 3.20
C ASP A 68 -5.58 3.42 3.74
N ARG A 69 -6.06 2.48 2.91
CA ARG A 69 -6.91 1.35 3.36
C ARG A 69 -6.25 0.49 4.44
N ALA A 70 -4.97 0.17 4.29
CA ALA A 70 -4.24 -0.60 5.29
C ALA A 70 -4.08 0.15 6.62
N ASN A 71 -3.94 1.48 6.56
CA ASN A 71 -3.91 2.32 7.75
C ASN A 71 -5.29 2.39 8.44
N ASP A 72 -6.35 2.57 7.65
CA ASP A 72 -7.72 2.59 8.13
C ASP A 72 -8.12 1.26 8.77
N ASP A 73 -7.69 0.12 8.22
CA ASP A 73 -7.88 -1.21 8.81
C ASP A 73 -7.30 -1.29 10.24
N ILE A 74 -6.10 -0.74 10.48
CA ILE A 74 -5.47 -0.73 11.81
C ILE A 74 -6.29 0.13 12.78
N VAL A 75 -6.72 1.31 12.34
CA VAL A 75 -7.56 2.21 13.13
C VAL A 75 -8.89 1.56 13.46
N GLY A 76 -9.54 0.92 12.48
CA GLY A 76 -10.83 0.23 12.61
C GLY A 76 -10.75 -0.93 13.58
N VAL A 77 -9.70 -1.75 13.50
CA VAL A 77 -9.51 -2.85 14.46
C VAL A 77 -9.23 -2.33 15.87
N SER A 78 -8.36 -1.34 16.03
CA SER A 78 -8.05 -0.75 17.34
C SER A 78 -9.30 -0.18 18.00
N THR A 79 -10.10 0.54 17.22
CA THR A 79 -11.38 1.13 17.67
C THR A 79 -12.38 0.04 18.05
N SER A 80 -12.53 -0.99 17.22
CA SER A 80 -13.47 -2.08 17.47
C SER A 80 -13.09 -2.88 18.71
N ILE A 81 -11.80 -3.12 18.96
CA ILE A 81 -11.32 -3.77 20.19
C ILE A 81 -11.69 -2.93 21.43
N LEU A 82 -11.46 -1.62 21.39
CA LEU A 82 -11.79 -0.73 22.50
C LEU A 82 -13.30 -0.65 22.77
N LEU A 83 -14.11 -0.54 21.70
CA LEU A 83 -15.57 -0.53 21.81
C LEU A 83 -16.10 -1.88 22.29
N LEU A 84 -15.48 -2.99 21.88
CA LEU A 84 -15.83 -4.32 22.34
C LEU A 84 -15.54 -4.46 23.84
N ASP A 85 -14.37 -4.06 24.34
CA ASP A 85 -14.08 -4.10 25.78
C ASP A 85 -15.05 -3.22 26.58
N ARG A 86 -15.40 -2.03 26.07
CA ARG A 86 -16.42 -1.16 26.68
C ARG A 86 -17.80 -1.78 26.72
N ALA A 87 -18.21 -2.49 25.66
CA ALA A 87 -19.49 -3.20 25.65
C ALA A 87 -19.48 -4.38 26.64
N LEU A 88 -18.38 -5.14 26.69
CA LEU A 88 -18.22 -6.25 27.62
C LEU A 88 -18.13 -5.78 29.07
N SER A 89 -17.47 -4.66 29.36
CA SER A 89 -17.40 -4.08 30.71
C SER A 89 -18.76 -3.57 31.18
N GLY A 90 -19.54 -2.97 30.28
CA GLY A 90 -20.91 -2.54 30.56
C GLY A 90 -21.88 -3.70 30.82
N TYR A 91 -21.63 -4.88 30.24
CA TYR A 91 -22.43 -6.09 30.52
C TYR A 91 -22.25 -6.56 31.97
N GLY A 92 -21.02 -6.50 32.50
CA GLY A 92 -20.70 -6.88 33.88
C GLY A 92 -19.62 -7.96 34.00
N PRO A 93 -19.42 -8.53 35.20
CA PRO A 93 -18.27 -9.40 35.52
C PRO A 93 -18.27 -10.75 34.80
N GLU A 94 -19.43 -11.20 34.28
CA GLU A 94 -19.58 -12.44 33.53
C GLU A 94 -18.71 -12.46 32.25
N THR A 95 -18.34 -11.29 31.71
CA THR A 95 -17.51 -11.16 30.51
C THR A 95 -16.00 -11.15 30.80
N ALA A 96 -15.58 -11.27 32.07
CA ALA A 96 -14.18 -11.10 32.47
C ALA A 96 -13.21 -12.01 31.69
N GLN A 97 -13.62 -13.25 31.41
CA GLN A 97 -12.81 -14.17 30.59
C GLN A 97 -12.67 -13.67 29.16
N ILE A 98 -13.78 -13.25 28.53
CA ILE A 98 -13.79 -12.74 27.14
C ILE A 98 -12.91 -11.48 27.04
N ARG A 99 -12.99 -10.58 28.03
CA ARG A 99 -12.14 -9.38 28.09
C ARG A 99 -10.67 -9.74 28.23
N THR A 100 -10.34 -10.78 28.99
CA THR A 100 -8.96 -11.27 29.13
C THR A 100 -8.44 -11.77 27.79
N ASP A 101 -9.23 -12.53 27.04
CA ASP A 101 -8.86 -13.03 25.71
C ASP A 101 -8.66 -11.89 24.70
N VAL A 102 -9.55 -10.88 24.71
CA VAL A 102 -9.44 -9.68 23.86
C VAL A 102 -8.18 -8.87 24.19
N ARG A 103 -7.86 -8.70 25.48
CA ARG A 103 -6.65 -7.99 25.92
C ARG A 103 -5.37 -8.76 25.56
N ALA A 104 -5.38 -10.09 25.69
CA ALA A 104 -4.26 -10.93 25.27
C ALA A 104 -4.03 -10.86 23.76
N PHE A 105 -5.11 -10.86 22.98
CA PHE A 105 -5.03 -10.66 21.54
C PHE A 105 -4.43 -9.30 21.17
N LEU A 106 -4.86 -8.23 21.83
CA LEU A 106 -4.29 -6.90 21.61
C LEU A 106 -2.82 -6.82 22.04
N ALA A 107 -2.44 -7.46 23.15
CA ALA A 107 -1.03 -7.52 23.58
C ALA A 107 -0.15 -8.21 22.52
N HIS A 108 -0.61 -9.32 21.94
CA HIS A 108 0.09 -9.95 20.82
C HIS A 108 0.11 -9.09 19.55
N ALA A 109 -0.88 -8.22 19.36
CA ALA A 109 -0.89 -7.27 18.25
C ALA A 109 0.16 -6.16 18.46
N THR A 110 0.29 -5.64 19.67
CA THR A 110 1.23 -4.56 19.99
C THR A 110 2.69 -5.01 20.05
N GLU A 111 2.97 -6.28 20.39
CA GLU A 111 4.31 -6.89 20.30
C GLU A 111 4.93 -6.81 18.89
N ARG A 112 4.10 -6.57 17.86
CA ARG A 112 4.50 -6.52 16.45
C ARG A 112 4.62 -5.10 15.93
N VAL A 113 4.47 -4.10 16.82
CA VAL A 113 4.78 -2.70 16.55
C VAL A 113 6.25 -2.48 16.89
N SER A 114 7.01 -1.99 15.92
CA SER A 114 8.41 -1.60 16.08
C SER A 114 8.54 -0.52 17.16
N PRO A 115 9.71 -0.38 17.82
CA PRO A 115 10.00 0.75 18.70
C PRO A 115 9.79 2.13 18.06
N SER A 116 9.85 2.22 16.73
CA SER A 116 9.56 3.43 15.96
C SER A 116 8.07 3.74 15.80
N GLY A 117 7.16 2.89 16.31
CA GLY A 117 5.71 3.05 16.18
C GLY A 117 5.11 2.46 14.89
N GLU A 118 5.93 1.87 14.03
CA GLU A 118 5.50 1.27 12.77
C GLU A 118 5.15 -0.21 12.91
N MET A 119 4.19 -0.70 12.13
CA MET A 119 3.88 -2.14 12.08
C MET A 119 5.02 -2.93 11.44
N GLU A 120 5.63 -3.86 12.19
CA GLU A 120 6.76 -4.65 11.70
C GLU A 120 6.32 -5.92 10.95
N LYS A 121 5.25 -6.57 11.44
CA LYS A 121 4.66 -7.75 10.78
C LYS A 121 3.15 -7.76 10.93
N VAL A 122 2.50 -8.33 9.93
CA VAL A 122 1.05 -8.30 9.78
C VAL A 122 0.29 -9.06 10.88
N VAL A 123 -0.42 -8.36 11.75
CA VAL A 123 -1.31 -8.97 12.77
C VAL A 123 -2.57 -9.58 12.13
N PHE A 124 -3.09 -8.98 11.05
CA PHE A 124 -4.45 -9.26 10.60
C PHE A 124 -4.58 -9.99 9.25
N ARG A 125 -3.60 -9.99 8.33
CA ARG A 125 -3.71 -10.58 6.97
C ARG A 125 -3.88 -12.10 6.86
N LEU A 126 -3.89 -12.90 7.93
CA LEU A 126 -4.20 -14.34 7.78
C LEU A 126 -5.72 -14.52 7.83
N PRO A 127 -6.44 -14.62 6.69
CA PRO A 127 -7.91 -14.64 6.65
C PRO A 127 -8.49 -15.74 7.53
N HIS A 128 -7.85 -16.91 7.59
CA HIS A 128 -8.36 -18.04 8.38
C HIS A 128 -8.19 -17.84 9.88
N THR A 129 -7.07 -17.27 10.34
CA THR A 129 -6.79 -17.08 11.77
C THR A 129 -7.62 -15.94 12.36
N SER A 130 -7.85 -14.85 11.61
CA SER A 130 -8.67 -13.74 12.09
C SER A 130 -10.16 -14.10 12.15
N LEU A 131 -10.68 -14.83 11.15
CA LEU A 131 -12.09 -15.21 11.13
C LEU A 131 -12.42 -16.24 12.21
N SER A 132 -11.54 -17.22 12.47
CA SER A 132 -11.75 -18.18 13.55
C SER A 132 -11.80 -17.49 14.92
N LEU A 133 -10.97 -16.48 15.16
CA LEU A 133 -11.01 -15.69 16.40
C LEU A 133 -12.31 -14.91 16.54
N ILE A 134 -12.80 -14.29 15.46
CA ILE A 134 -14.09 -13.59 15.46
C ILE A 134 -15.23 -14.56 15.77
N THR A 135 -15.26 -15.74 15.14
CA THR A 135 -16.26 -16.78 15.40
C THR A 135 -16.19 -17.29 16.84
N GLN A 136 -14.99 -17.46 17.40
CA GLN A 136 -14.79 -17.86 18.79
C GLN A 136 -15.33 -16.81 19.76
N LEU A 137 -15.03 -15.52 19.54
CA LEU A 137 -15.55 -14.41 20.33
C LEU A 137 -17.08 -14.35 20.27
N GLN A 138 -17.67 -14.45 19.07
CA GLN A 138 -19.12 -14.49 18.89
C GLN A 138 -19.76 -15.64 19.65
N THR A 139 -19.16 -16.83 19.60
CA THR A 139 -19.65 -18.00 20.33
C THR A 139 -19.62 -17.76 21.83
N SER A 140 -18.50 -17.25 22.38
CA SER A 140 -18.39 -16.92 23.80
C SER A 140 -19.41 -15.85 24.23
N ILE A 141 -19.64 -14.81 23.42
CA ILE A 141 -20.65 -13.77 23.70
C ILE A 141 -22.07 -14.37 23.69
N LEU A 142 -22.38 -15.32 22.79
CA LEU A 142 -23.69 -15.98 22.73
C LEU A 142 -23.96 -16.89 23.94
N THR A 143 -22.93 -17.39 24.63
CA THR A 143 -23.12 -18.20 25.85
C THR A 143 -23.54 -17.38 27.07
N LEU A 144 -23.42 -16.04 27.02
CA LEU A 144 -23.86 -15.16 28.10
C LEU A 144 -25.40 -15.20 28.22
N GLN A 145 -25.92 -15.27 29.45
CA GLN A 145 -27.35 -15.30 29.73
C GLN A 145 -27.82 -13.94 30.26
N PRO A 146 -28.33 -13.04 29.40
CA PRO A 146 -28.80 -11.73 29.84
C PRO A 146 -30.06 -11.87 30.70
N ASP A 147 -29.98 -11.42 31.96
CA ASP A 147 -31.11 -11.36 32.89
C ASP A 147 -31.86 -10.02 32.86
N THR A 148 -31.27 -8.99 32.23
CA THR A 148 -31.74 -7.60 32.24
C THR A 148 -31.67 -7.02 30.82
N ASP A 149 -32.61 -6.12 30.46
CA ASP A 149 -32.63 -5.41 29.17
C ASP A 149 -31.30 -4.69 28.86
N ALA A 150 -30.62 -4.15 29.89
CA ALA A 150 -29.32 -3.52 29.74
C ALA A 150 -28.24 -4.52 29.30
N LYS A 151 -28.17 -5.70 29.94
CA LYS A 151 -27.24 -6.77 29.56
C LYS A 151 -27.52 -7.27 28.14
N TRP A 152 -28.79 -7.38 27.77
CA TRP A 152 -29.18 -7.76 26.41
C TRP A 152 -28.71 -6.74 25.36
N TRP A 153 -28.82 -5.44 25.66
CA TRP A 153 -28.29 -4.38 24.80
C TRP A 153 -26.77 -4.49 24.62
N PHE A 154 -26.01 -4.69 25.70
CA PHE A 154 -24.55 -4.84 25.64
C PHE A 154 -24.11 -6.10 24.89
N GLN A 155 -24.81 -7.22 25.07
CA GLN A 155 -24.53 -8.46 24.33
C GLN A 155 -24.73 -8.26 22.82
N ARG A 156 -25.86 -7.65 22.41
CA ARG A 156 -26.10 -7.31 21.00
C ARG A 156 -25.05 -6.35 20.46
N ARG A 157 -24.70 -5.32 21.23
CA ARG A 157 -23.67 -4.36 20.80
C ARG A 157 -22.31 -5.04 20.57
N ALA A 158 -21.92 -5.98 21.42
CA ALA A 158 -20.71 -6.77 21.24
C ALA A 158 -20.78 -7.69 19.99
N LEU A 159 -21.94 -8.30 19.72
CA LEU A 159 -22.17 -9.10 18.51
C LEU A 159 -22.09 -8.25 17.24
N ASP A 160 -22.69 -7.05 17.24
CA ASP A 160 -22.64 -6.14 16.10
C ASP A 160 -21.19 -5.71 15.80
N ILE A 161 -20.42 -5.32 16.83
CA ILE A 161 -19.01 -4.94 16.66
C ILE A 161 -18.17 -6.09 16.07
N THR A 162 -18.37 -7.32 16.55
CA THR A 162 -17.64 -8.48 16.02
C THR A 162 -18.08 -8.86 14.61
N ALA A 163 -19.36 -8.66 14.25
CA ALA A 163 -19.87 -8.88 12.90
C ALA A 163 -19.31 -7.85 11.90
N ASP A 164 -19.24 -6.58 12.29
CA ASP A 164 -18.65 -5.52 11.48
C ASP A 164 -17.17 -5.80 11.17
N LEU A 165 -16.40 -6.21 12.19
CA LEU A 165 -15.01 -6.67 12.02
C LEU A 165 -14.88 -7.83 11.03
N GLY A 166 -15.79 -8.81 11.10
CA GLY A 166 -15.79 -9.95 10.19
C GLY A 166 -16.09 -9.54 8.74
N LYS A 167 -17.02 -8.60 8.54
CA LYS A 167 -17.40 -8.09 7.23
C LYS A 167 -16.25 -7.33 6.57
N GLU A 168 -15.62 -6.39 7.28
CA GLU A 168 -14.47 -5.64 6.78
C GLU A 168 -13.35 -6.59 6.36
N ARG A 169 -13.10 -7.62 7.17
CA ARG A 169 -12.06 -8.62 6.89
C ARG A 169 -12.31 -9.40 5.60
N ILE A 170 -13.54 -9.83 5.36
CA ILE A 170 -13.90 -10.55 4.13
C ILE A 170 -13.74 -9.62 2.92
N LEU A 171 -14.21 -8.38 3.02
CA LEU A 171 -14.10 -7.38 1.94
C LEU A 171 -12.65 -7.11 1.55
N THR A 172 -11.75 -6.97 2.53
CA THR A 172 -10.32 -6.78 2.27
C THR A 172 -9.70 -8.01 1.59
N SER A 173 -10.10 -9.23 1.98
CA SER A 173 -9.58 -10.47 1.37
C SER A 173 -9.98 -10.67 -0.10
N GLU A 174 -11.18 -10.23 -0.48
CA GLU A 174 -11.65 -10.29 -1.87
C GLU A 174 -10.97 -9.22 -2.74
N HIS A 175 -10.72 -8.02 -2.19
CA HIS A 175 -10.05 -6.94 -2.92
C HIS A 175 -8.55 -7.20 -3.14
N GLU A 176 -7.88 -7.99 -2.29
CA GLU A 176 -6.48 -8.39 -2.50
C GLU A 176 -6.27 -9.28 -3.74
N ARG A 177 -7.34 -9.88 -4.29
CA ARG A 177 -7.27 -10.70 -5.51
C ARG A 177 -7.29 -9.90 -6.81
N SER A 178 -7.53 -8.59 -6.72
CA SER A 178 -7.78 -7.72 -7.88
C SER A 178 -6.82 -6.54 -7.89
N SER A 179 -5.52 -6.79 -8.05
CA SER A 179 -4.62 -5.76 -8.53
C SER A 179 -3.40 -6.41 -9.13
N GLU A 180 -3.24 -6.28 -10.44
CA GLU A 180 -2.03 -6.65 -11.16
C GLU A 180 -1.29 -5.38 -11.63
N PRO A 181 -0.83 -4.52 -10.68
CA PRO A 181 -0.05 -3.34 -11.00
C PRO A 181 1.29 -3.72 -11.66
N THR A 182 1.77 -4.95 -11.47
CA THR A 182 2.99 -5.46 -12.09
C THR A 182 2.96 -5.34 -13.63
N PHE A 183 1.85 -5.73 -14.28
CA PHE A 183 1.76 -5.62 -15.74
C PHE A 183 1.74 -4.17 -16.21
N LEU A 184 0.99 -3.33 -15.50
CA LEU A 184 0.91 -1.91 -15.82
C LEU A 184 2.28 -1.22 -15.62
N LEU A 185 3.00 -1.53 -14.54
CA LEU A 185 4.35 -1.04 -14.28
C LEU A 185 5.35 -1.49 -15.36
N ILE A 186 5.24 -2.73 -15.86
CA ILE A 186 6.07 -3.20 -16.99
C ILE A 186 5.79 -2.35 -18.23
N VAL A 187 4.53 -2.11 -18.57
CA VAL A 187 4.14 -1.30 -19.73
C VAL A 187 4.65 0.14 -19.60
N VAL A 188 4.47 0.78 -18.44
CA VAL A 188 4.96 2.14 -18.17
C VAL A 188 6.47 2.20 -18.23
N THR A 189 7.17 1.21 -17.68
CA THR A 189 8.64 1.11 -17.78
C THR A 189 9.08 0.99 -19.23
N ALA A 190 8.39 0.19 -20.04
CA ALA A 190 8.67 0.06 -21.47
C ALA A 190 8.47 1.40 -22.21
N TRP A 191 7.40 2.14 -21.91
CA TRP A 191 7.17 3.48 -22.48
C TRP A 191 8.26 4.47 -22.08
N ILE A 192 8.69 4.46 -20.81
CA ILE A 192 9.79 5.30 -20.32
C ILE A 192 11.06 4.97 -21.10
N VAL A 193 11.42 3.69 -21.25
CA VAL A 193 12.59 3.28 -22.05
C VAL A 193 12.49 3.83 -23.48
N LEU A 194 11.35 3.68 -24.15
CA LEU A 194 11.16 4.19 -25.52
C LEU A 194 11.26 5.73 -25.59
N ILE A 195 10.71 6.46 -24.63
CA ILE A 195 10.85 7.92 -24.52
C ILE A 195 12.31 8.31 -24.39
N PHE A 196 13.07 7.63 -23.53
CA PHE A 196 14.48 7.93 -23.30
C PHE A 196 15.38 7.55 -24.48
N ILE A 197 15.08 6.46 -25.21
CA ILE A 197 15.73 6.16 -26.50
C ILE A 197 15.50 7.32 -27.48
N GLY A 198 14.24 7.70 -27.67
CA GLY A 198 13.87 8.76 -28.61
C GLY A 198 14.43 10.13 -28.23
N MET A 199 14.49 10.47 -26.94
CA MET A 199 15.17 11.69 -26.50
C MET A 199 16.69 11.58 -26.68
N GLY A 200 17.28 10.41 -26.41
CA GLY A 200 18.70 10.14 -26.55
C GLY A 200 19.22 10.23 -27.98
N THR A 201 18.41 9.85 -28.96
CA THR A 201 18.78 9.99 -30.38
C THR A 201 18.98 11.46 -30.78
N PHE A 202 18.20 12.39 -30.21
CA PHE A 202 18.22 13.80 -30.61
C PHE A 202 18.97 14.73 -29.64
N ALA A 203 19.25 14.31 -28.40
CA ALA A 203 19.69 15.20 -27.32
C ALA A 203 21.19 15.12 -26.94
N MET A 204 21.99 14.27 -27.59
CA MET A 204 23.33 13.87 -27.10
C MET A 204 24.43 14.93 -27.10
N HIS A 205 24.24 16.07 -27.79
CA HIS A 205 25.32 17.05 -27.98
C HIS A 205 25.54 17.98 -26.79
N ASN A 206 24.53 18.19 -25.92
CA ASN A 206 24.58 19.17 -24.85
C ASN A 206 24.62 18.51 -23.46
N ALA A 207 25.65 18.82 -22.67
CA ALA A 207 25.81 18.27 -21.32
C ALA A 207 24.66 18.67 -20.37
N SER A 208 24.13 19.89 -20.51
CA SER A 208 22.98 20.38 -19.74
C SER A 208 21.71 19.54 -19.99
N VAL A 209 21.44 19.17 -21.24
CA VAL A 209 20.27 18.36 -21.59
C VAL A 209 20.38 16.95 -21.02
N ARG A 210 21.58 16.36 -21.05
CA ARG A 210 21.83 15.06 -20.40
C ARG A 210 21.57 15.09 -18.90
N LEU A 211 21.97 16.16 -18.22
CA LEU A 211 21.70 16.34 -16.79
C LEU A 211 20.19 16.38 -16.52
N VAL A 212 19.43 17.16 -17.30
CA VAL A 212 17.98 17.26 -17.16
C VAL A 212 17.30 15.91 -17.41
N LEU A 213 17.72 15.17 -18.43
CA LEU A 213 17.20 13.83 -18.71
C LEU A 213 17.54 12.84 -17.60
N PHE A 214 18.73 12.92 -17.01
CA PHE A 214 19.08 12.11 -15.83
C PHE A 214 18.18 12.42 -14.63
N CYS A 215 17.91 13.70 -14.35
CA CYS A 215 16.95 14.08 -13.30
C CYS A 215 15.54 13.55 -13.60
N ALA A 216 15.12 13.56 -14.87
CA ALA A 216 13.84 12.97 -15.27
C ALA A 216 13.83 11.44 -15.05
N ALA A 217 14.93 10.74 -15.33
CA ALA A 217 15.05 9.29 -15.09
C ALA A 217 14.95 8.97 -13.60
N LEU A 218 15.60 9.78 -12.75
CA LEU A 218 15.47 9.68 -11.29
C LEU A 218 14.04 9.90 -10.83
N ALA A 219 13.32 10.88 -11.39
CA ALA A 219 11.93 11.13 -11.05
C ALA A 219 11.03 9.93 -11.40
N PHE A 220 11.13 9.37 -12.61
CA PHE A 220 10.36 8.19 -13.01
C PHE A 220 10.69 6.96 -12.16
N SER A 221 11.98 6.69 -11.92
CA SER A 221 12.42 5.62 -11.02
C SER A 221 11.88 5.81 -9.60
N GLY A 222 11.92 7.04 -9.08
CA GLY A 222 11.41 7.39 -7.76
C GLY A 222 9.89 7.21 -7.65
N SER A 223 9.13 7.57 -8.70
CA SER A 223 7.69 7.31 -8.74
C SER A 223 7.37 5.82 -8.74
N ILE A 224 8.08 5.00 -9.53
CA ILE A 224 7.88 3.54 -9.54
C ILE A 224 8.26 2.93 -8.17
N PHE A 225 9.34 3.41 -7.56
CA PHE A 225 9.70 3.05 -6.19
C PHE A 225 8.55 3.35 -5.21
N LEU A 226 8.00 4.57 -5.27
CA LEU A 226 6.90 4.99 -4.41
C LEU A 226 5.66 4.12 -4.60
N VAL A 227 5.29 3.77 -5.85
CA VAL A 227 4.17 2.88 -6.15
C VAL A 227 4.35 1.54 -5.45
N MET A 228 5.51 0.89 -5.63
CA MET A 228 5.78 -0.42 -5.02
C MET A 228 5.81 -0.38 -3.49
N GLU A 229 6.32 0.71 -2.91
CA GLU A 229 6.34 0.90 -1.46
C GLU A 229 4.93 1.07 -0.88
N LEU A 230 4.08 1.86 -1.54
CA LEU A 230 2.69 2.06 -1.13
C LEU A 230 1.83 0.81 -1.29
N GLU A 231 2.11 -0.03 -2.28
CA GLU A 231 1.46 -1.35 -2.45
C GLU A 231 1.89 -2.38 -1.42
N ALA A 232 3.01 -2.15 -0.72
CA ALA A 232 3.59 -3.04 0.28
C ALA A 232 3.57 -2.45 1.71
N PRO A 233 2.41 -2.02 2.25
CA PRO A 233 2.30 -1.16 3.45
C PRO A 233 2.85 -1.76 4.76
N TYR A 234 3.18 -3.06 4.79
CA TYR A 234 3.70 -3.75 5.99
C TYR A 234 5.12 -4.28 5.83
N THR A 235 5.68 -4.27 4.61
CA THR A 235 6.99 -4.88 4.32
C THR A 235 7.95 -3.91 3.63
N GLY A 236 7.42 -2.80 3.13
CA GLY A 236 8.19 -1.68 2.61
C GLY A 236 9.01 -0.95 3.67
N VAL A 237 9.78 0.01 3.18
CA VAL A 237 10.37 1.12 3.93
C VAL A 237 9.27 2.03 4.48
N LEU A 238 8.24 2.32 3.69
CA LEU A 238 7.05 3.03 4.16
C LEU A 238 6.09 2.04 4.81
N ARG A 239 5.91 2.16 6.12
CA ARG A 239 5.05 1.27 6.90
C ARG A 239 3.90 2.03 7.52
N VAL A 240 2.77 1.36 7.63
CA VAL A 240 1.61 1.90 8.35
C VAL A 240 1.89 1.99 9.85
N SER A 241 1.32 3.01 10.48
CA SER A 241 1.48 3.25 11.91
C SER A 241 0.74 2.20 12.73
N GLY A 242 1.42 1.64 13.74
CA GLY A 242 0.84 0.78 14.77
C GLY A 242 0.36 1.56 16.00
N GLU A 243 0.47 2.88 15.98
CA GLU A 243 0.16 3.75 17.12
C GLU A 243 -1.29 3.66 17.62
N PRO A 244 -2.32 3.48 16.77
CA PRO A 244 -3.68 3.24 17.24
C PRO A 244 -3.82 1.98 18.11
N LEU A 245 -3.05 0.92 17.84
CA LEU A 245 -3.05 -0.31 18.64
C LEU A 245 -2.36 -0.09 19.99
N LEU A 246 -1.26 0.67 20.00
CA LEU A 246 -0.57 1.05 21.23
C LEU A 246 -1.49 1.91 22.11
N GLN A 247 -2.18 2.89 21.52
CA GLN A 247 -3.15 3.73 22.23
C GLN A 247 -4.31 2.89 22.80
N ALA A 248 -4.90 1.99 22.01
CA ALA A 248 -5.94 1.09 22.49
C ALA A 248 -5.45 0.22 23.65
N ALA A 249 -4.20 -0.26 23.60
CA ALA A 249 -3.63 -1.06 24.69
C ALA A 249 -3.43 -0.22 25.96
N THR A 250 -3.00 1.03 25.84
CA THR A 250 -2.89 1.94 26.99
C THR A 250 -4.25 2.26 27.60
N GLU A 251 -5.28 2.50 26.79
CA GLU A 251 -6.66 2.76 27.25
C GLU A 251 -7.25 1.56 27.99
N LEU A 252 -6.97 0.33 27.52
CA LEU A 252 -7.43 -0.90 28.16
C LEU A 252 -6.68 -1.27 29.45
N ALA A 253 -5.49 -0.71 29.63
CA ALA A 253 -4.72 -0.83 30.86
C ALA A 253 -5.23 0.11 31.97
N LEU A 254 -6.04 1.12 31.63
CA LEU A 254 -6.71 1.96 32.62
C LEU A 254 -7.81 1.14 33.33
N PRO A 255 -7.97 1.32 34.66
CA PRO A 255 -8.90 0.56 35.48
C PRO A 255 -10.38 0.83 35.16
#